data_AF-R8YKS2-F1
#
_entry.id   AF-R8YKS2-F1
#
_cell.length_a   1.000
_cell.length_b   1.000
_cell.length_c   1.000
_cell.angle_alpha   90.00
_cell.angle_beta   90.00
_cell.angle_gamma   90.00
#
_symmetry.space_group_name_H-M   'P 1'
#
loop_
_entity.id
_entity.type
_entity.pdbx_description
1 polymer ?
#
loop_
_entity_poly.entity_id
_entity_poly.type
_entity_poly.pdbx_seq_one_letter_code
_entity_poly.pdbx_strand_id
1 'polypeptide(L)'
;MLSKQKKNIALYYIFPLILVMGFYAFFRVSILPYIYIKQAQHQLLTANNQTTEIYWKEPDLFADKKYPAIVFLHGIQKDKQGAKAFVRSGLLNEYAKRTFSVLLYL
;
A
#
# COMPACT_ATOMS: atom_id res chain seq x y z
N MET A 1 -32.27 -36.01 17.99
CA MET A 1 -32.04 -35.47 16.63
C MET A 1 -32.35 -33.98 16.64
N LEU A 2 -31.34 -33.10 16.63
CA LEU A 2 -31.59 -31.66 16.44
C LEU A 2 -32.09 -31.45 15.00
N SER A 3 -33.32 -30.97 14.87
CA SER A 3 -33.99 -30.65 13.61
C SER A 3 -33.05 -29.88 12.66
N LYS A 4 -32.89 -30.41 11.44
CA LYS A 4 -32.17 -29.80 10.31
C LYS A 4 -32.48 -28.30 10.12
N GLN A 5 -33.67 -27.83 10.54
CA GLN A 5 -34.07 -26.43 10.45
C GLN A 5 -33.22 -25.48 11.31
N LYS A 6 -32.83 -25.84 12.54
CA LYS A 6 -32.04 -24.95 13.41
C LYS A 6 -30.62 -24.71 12.89
N LYS A 7 -30.05 -25.70 12.18
CA LYS A 7 -28.69 -25.63 11.63
C LYS A 7 -28.58 -24.63 10.46
N ASN A 8 -29.65 -24.46 9.69
CA ASN A 8 -29.70 -23.52 8.55
C ASN A 8 -29.86 -22.05 8.98
N ILE A 9 -30.55 -21.78 10.09
CA ILE A 9 -30.73 -20.42 10.61
C ILE A 9 -29.39 -19.86 11.09
N ALA A 10 -28.61 -20.64 11.86
CA ALA A 10 -27.27 -20.23 12.29
C ALA A 10 -26.34 -19.96 11.10
N LEU A 11 -26.41 -20.79 10.05
CA LEU A 11 -25.61 -20.61 8.82
C LEU A 11 -25.99 -19.31 8.09
N TYR A 12 -27.27 -18.92 8.11
CA TYR A 12 -27.76 -17.68 7.49
C TYR A 12 -27.21 -16.41 8.17
N TYR A 13 -26.88 -16.48 9.47
CA TYR A 13 -26.23 -15.37 10.18
C TYR A 13 -24.70 -15.39 10.12
N ILE A 14 -24.10 -16.58 10.04
CA ILE A 14 -22.64 -16.75 9.96
C ILE A 14 -22.12 -16.45 8.55
N PHE A 15 -22.87 -16.82 7.50
CA PHE A 15 -22.44 -16.65 6.11
C PHE A 15 -22.22 -15.18 5.71
N PRO A 16 -23.13 -14.23 6.00
CA PRO A 16 -22.89 -12.81 5.73
C PRO A 16 -21.67 -12.27 6.47
N LEU A 17 -21.42 -12.74 7.70
CA LEU A 17 -20.27 -12.31 8.48
C LEU A 17 -18.96 -12.78 7.85
N ILE A 18 -18.87 -14.06 7.44
CA ILE A 18 -17.72 -14.60 6.71
C ILE A 18 -17.51 -13.84 5.40
N LEU A 19 -18.59 -13.54 4.68
CA LEU A 19 -18.55 -12.78 3.44
C LEU A 19 -17.95 -11.38 3.67
N VAL A 20 -18.44 -10.64 4.66
CA VAL A 20 -17.94 -9.30 5.01
C VAL A 20 -16.48 -9.34 5.43
N MET A 21 -16.08 -10.29 6.28
CA MET A 21 -14.69 -10.45 6.71
C MET A 21 -13.78 -10.83 5.53
N GLY A 22 -14.26 -11.70 4.63
CA GLY A 22 -13.55 -12.09 3.42
C GLY A 22 -13.33 -10.90 2.48
N PHE A 23 -14.38 -10.10 2.22
CA PHE A 23 -14.25 -8.87 1.44
C PHE A 23 -13.31 -7.86 2.08
N TYR A 24 -13.42 -7.67 3.40
CA TYR A 24 -12.53 -6.75 4.12
C TYR A 24 -11.06 -7.18 4.00
N ALA A 25 -10.76 -8.46 4.23
CA ALA A 25 -9.42 -9.01 4.10
C ALA A 25 -8.90 -8.90 2.66
N PHE A 26 -9.72 -9.27 1.67
CA PHE A 26 -9.37 -9.15 0.26
C PHE A 26 -9.07 -7.70 -0.15
N PHE A 27 -9.91 -6.76 0.28
CA PHE A 27 -9.70 -5.35 -0.02
C PHE A 27 -8.40 -4.83 0.61
N ARG A 28 -8.16 -5.14 1.88
CA ARG A 28 -6.97 -4.69 2.63
C ARG A 28 -5.66 -5.28 2.12
N VAL A 29 -5.64 -6.56 1.75
CA VAL A 29 -4.39 -7.27 1.39
C VAL A 29 -4.08 -7.17 -0.10
N SER A 30 -5.10 -7.09 -0.95
CA SER A 30 -4.92 -7.15 -2.40
C SER A 30 -5.19 -5.82 -3.09
N ILE A 31 -6.38 -5.24 -2.87
CA ILE A 31 -6.81 -4.05 -3.62
C ILE A 31 -6.08 -2.80 -3.14
N LEU A 32 -6.06 -2.56 -1.83
CA LEU A 32 -5.52 -1.33 -1.26
C LEU A 32 -4.00 -1.16 -1.54
N PRO A 33 -3.15 -2.20 -1.36
CA PRO A 33 -1.73 -2.10 -1.70
C PRO A 33 -1.50 -1.92 -3.21
N TYR A 34 -2.36 -2.51 -4.04
CA TYR A 34 -2.31 -2.32 -5.49
C TYR A 34 -2.56 -0.87 -5.89
N ILE A 35 -3.59 -0.24 -5.30
CA ILE A 35 -3.89 1.18 -5.52
C ILE A 35 -2.71 2.05 -5.11
N TYR A 36 -2.11 1.80 -3.94
CA TYR A 36 -0.98 2.58 -3.45
C TYR A 36 0.25 2.48 -4.34
N ILE A 37 0.56 1.28 -4.86
CA ILE A 37 1.64 1.12 -5.84
C ILE A 37 1.35 1.92 -7.10
N LYS A 38 0.10 1.90 -7.60
CA LYS A 38 -0.28 2.62 -8.82
C LYS A 38 -0.27 4.14 -8.68
N GLN A 39 -0.46 4.65 -7.46
CA GLN A 39 -0.42 6.09 -7.16
C GLN A 39 1.00 6.64 -6.96
N ALA A 40 1.96 5.77 -6.66
CA ALA A 40 3.36 6.17 -6.56
C ALA A 40 3.96 6.32 -7.96
N GLN A 41 4.71 7.40 -8.17
CA GLN A 41 5.63 7.48 -9.30
C GLN A 41 6.81 6.55 -9.04
N HIS A 42 7.26 5.93 -10.12
CA HIS A 42 8.31 4.93 -10.08
C HIS A 42 9.32 5.20 -11.19
N GLN A 43 10.60 5.22 -10.85
CA GLN A 43 11.68 5.47 -11.79
C GLN A 43 12.89 4.60 -11.44
N LEU A 44 13.57 4.12 -12.48
CA LEU A 44 14.89 3.53 -12.37
C LEU A 44 15.92 4.63 -12.65
N LEU A 45 16.81 4.91 -11.70
CA LEU A 45 17.94 5.80 -11.91
C LEU A 45 19.20 4.97 -12.06
N THR A 46 19.96 5.24 -13.12
CA THR A 46 21.27 4.62 -13.35
C THR A 46 22.35 5.67 -13.22
N ALA A 47 23.30 5.45 -12.29
CA ALA A 47 24.47 6.27 -12.10
C ALA A 47 25.69 5.36 -11.84
N ASN A 48 26.84 5.66 -12.46
CA ASN A 48 28.08 4.90 -12.26
C ASN A 48 27.91 3.37 -12.41
N ASN A 49 27.17 2.92 -13.43
CA ASN A 49 26.82 1.51 -13.70
C ASN A 49 26.02 0.81 -12.59
N GLN A 50 25.44 1.56 -11.65
CA GLN A 50 24.49 1.05 -10.65
C GLN A 50 23.10 1.55 -10.99
N THR A 51 22.12 0.65 -10.99
CA THR A 51 20.71 0.98 -11.20
C THR A 51 19.97 0.86 -9.87
N THR A 52 19.30 1.93 -9.48
CA THR A 52 18.52 2.04 -8.24
C THR A 52 17.05 2.27 -8.58
N GLU A 53 16.17 1.54 -7.88
CA GLU A 53 14.72 1.71 -7.97
C GLU A 53 14.27 2.80 -7.01
N ILE A 54 13.44 3.72 -7.50
CA ILE A 54 12.98 4.87 -6.74
C ILE A 54 11.47 4.96 -6.85
N TYR A 55 10.85 5.21 -5.70
CA TYR A 55 9.43 5.49 -5.59
C TYR A 55 9.23 6.87 -4.98
N TRP A 56 8.34 7.65 -5.56
CA TRP A 56 8.05 8.98 -5.06
C TRP A 56 6.61 9.40 -5.31
N LYS A 57 6.18 10.43 -4.57
CA LYS A 57 4.88 11.05 -4.78
C LYS A 57 4.94 12.52 -4.41
N GLU A 58 4.43 13.35 -5.31
CA GLU A 58 4.17 14.77 -5.05
C GLU A 58 2.93 14.97 -4.16
N PRO A 59 2.89 16.02 -3.33
CA PRO A 59 1.69 16.39 -2.60
C PRO A 59 0.52 16.68 -3.53
N ASP A 60 -0.68 16.24 -3.15
CA ASP A 60 -1.91 16.52 -3.91
C ASP A 60 -2.36 18.00 -3.75
N LEU A 61 -1.72 18.78 -2.87
CA LEU A 61 -2.06 20.18 -2.59
C LEU A 61 -1.08 21.11 -3.31
N PHE A 62 -1.62 22.06 -4.09
CA PHE A 62 -0.94 23.14 -4.84
C PHE A 62 0.26 22.71 -5.70
N ALA A 63 0.00 22.37 -6.96
CA ALA A 63 0.97 21.87 -7.95
C ALA A 63 2.14 22.83 -8.27
N ASP A 64 2.13 24.08 -7.80
CA ASP A 64 3.08 25.12 -8.21
C ASP A 64 3.92 25.70 -7.06
N LYS A 65 4.02 24.99 -5.93
CA LYS A 65 4.86 25.40 -4.80
C LYS A 65 5.99 24.43 -4.54
N LYS A 66 7.10 24.96 -4.00
CA LYS A 66 8.19 24.12 -3.49
C LYS A 66 7.78 23.53 -2.14
N TYR A 67 7.98 22.23 -1.99
CA TYR A 67 7.70 21.49 -0.76
C TYR A 67 8.98 20.97 -0.11
N PRO A 68 9.02 20.86 1.22
CA PRO A 68 10.04 20.07 1.88
C PRO A 68 9.99 18.62 1.38
N ALA A 69 11.16 18.07 1.09
CA ALA A 69 11.29 16.68 0.68
C ALA A 69 11.63 15.79 1.89
N ILE A 70 10.94 14.66 2.02
CA ILE A 70 11.30 13.59 2.96
C ILE A 70 11.89 12.45 2.16
N VAL A 71 13.12 12.08 2.49
CA VAL A 71 13.81 10.95 1.87
C VAL A 71 13.85 9.78 2.83
N PHE A 72 13.28 8.66 2.41
CA PHE A 72 13.38 7.40 3.12
C PHE A 72 14.47 6.55 2.47
N LEU A 73 15.36 6.03 3.30
CA LEU A 73 16.40 5.09 2.93
C LEU A 73 16.09 3.78 3.63
N HIS A 74 16.07 2.67 2.90
CA HIS A 74 15.91 1.37 3.50
C HIS A 74 17.21 0.56 3.38
N GLY A 75 17.48 -0.30 4.37
CA GLY A 75 18.65 -1.17 4.32
C GLY A 75 18.50 -2.33 3.32
N ILE A 76 19.60 -3.05 3.10
CA ILE A 76 19.65 -4.24 2.25
C ILE A 76 18.75 -5.33 2.87
N GLN A 77 17.70 -5.74 2.16
CA GLN A 77 16.98 -6.97 2.44
C GLN A 77 17.22 -7.96 1.32
N LYS A 78 17.89 -9.06 1.66
CA LYS A 78 18.39 -10.08 0.72
C LYS A 78 17.34 -10.57 -0.29
N ASP A 79 16.06 -10.58 0.12
CA ASP A 79 14.96 -11.16 -0.67
C ASP A 79 13.69 -10.27 -0.71
N LYS A 80 13.77 -9.00 -0.29
CA LYS A 80 12.60 -8.12 -0.22
C LYS A 80 12.88 -6.74 -0.79
N GLN A 81 12.00 -6.27 -1.67
CA GLN A 81 11.96 -4.89 -2.12
C GLN A 81 11.42 -4.01 -0.99
N GLY A 82 12.30 -3.57 -0.08
CA GLY A 82 11.95 -2.73 1.06
C GLY A 82 11.20 -1.46 0.66
N ALA A 83 11.65 -0.83 -0.42
CA ALA A 83 10.99 0.35 -0.99
C ALA A 83 9.53 0.04 -1.38
N LYS A 84 9.31 -1.04 -2.14
CA LYS A 84 7.97 -1.45 -2.57
C LYS A 84 7.07 -1.86 -1.41
N ALA A 85 7.62 -2.48 -0.36
CA ALA A 85 6.87 -2.81 0.84
C ALA A 85 6.39 -1.55 1.58
N PHE A 86 7.22 -0.52 1.66
CA PHE A 86 6.85 0.79 2.21
C PHE A 86 5.76 1.46 1.36
N VAL A 87 5.85 1.43 0.03
CA VAL A 87 4.78 1.94 -0.84
C VAL A 87 3.46 1.18 -0.62
N ARG A 88 3.52 -0.16 -0.59
CA ARG A 88 2.36 -1.04 -0.33
C ARG A 88 1.67 -0.77 1.00
N SER A 89 2.40 -0.28 2.00
CA SER A 89 1.82 0.06 3.31
C SER A 89 0.91 1.29 3.27
N GLY A 90 1.02 2.12 2.22
CA GLY A 90 0.31 3.40 2.12
C GLY A 90 1.02 4.56 2.82
N LEU A 91 2.15 4.33 3.51
CA LEU A 91 2.90 5.38 4.19
C LEU A 91 3.34 6.49 3.23
N LEU A 92 3.83 6.14 2.03
CA LEU A 92 4.21 7.14 1.02
C LEU A 92 3.04 8.11 0.71
N ASN A 93 1.83 7.57 0.58
CA ASN A 93 0.62 8.37 0.35
C ASN A 93 0.24 9.22 1.55
N GLU A 94 0.34 8.68 2.77
CA GLU A 94 -0.01 9.43 3.99
C GLU A 94 0.94 10.61 4.24
N TYR A 95 2.23 10.46 3.94
CA TYR A 95 3.18 11.56 4.02
C TYR A 95 2.96 12.61 2.91
N ALA A 96 2.66 12.18 1.67
CA ALA A 96 2.39 13.10 0.57
C ALA A 96 1.16 14.01 0.83
N LYS A 97 0.13 13.50 1.52
CA LYS A 97 -1.03 14.31 1.94
C LYS A 97 -0.67 15.47 2.88
N ARG A 98 0.45 15.37 3.60
CA ARG A 98 0.87 16.35 4.62
C ARG A 98 1.77 17.45 4.06
N THR A 99 1.68 17.76 2.76
CA THR A 99 2.48 18.81 2.07
C THR A 99 3.98 18.52 1.95
N PHE A 100 4.38 17.25 1.93
CA PHE A 100 5.78 16.85 1.71
C PHE A 100 5.93 16.13 0.39
N SER A 101 6.95 16.48 -0.39
CA SER A 101 7.39 15.60 -1.48
C SER A 101 8.11 14.42 -0.86
N VAL A 102 7.71 13.20 -1.19
CA VAL A 102 8.27 12.01 -0.54
C VAL A 102 8.99 11.16 -1.56
N LEU A 103 10.22 10.77 -1.24
CA LEU A 103 11.12 10.04 -2.11
C LEU A 103 11.72 8.86 -1.33
N LEU A 104 11.78 7.69 -1.94
CA LEU A 104 12.22 6.46 -1.31
C LEU A 104 13.27 5.76 -2.17
N TYR A 105 14.42 5.45 -1.56
CA TYR A 105 15.58 4.86 -2.20
C TYR A 105 15.93 3.48 -1.61
N LEU A 106 16.53 2.66 -2.48
CA LEU A 106 17.28 1.43 -2.18
C LEU A 106 18.72 1.72 -1.77
#